data_AF-A0A957LN09-F1
#
_entry.id   AF-A0A957LN09-F1
#
_cell.length_a   1.000
_cell.length_b   1.000
_cell.length_c   1.000
_cell.angle_alpha   90.00
_cell.angle_beta   90.00
_cell.angle_gamma   90.00
#
_symmetry.space_group_name_H-M   'P 1'
#
loop_
_entity.id
_entity.type
_entity.pdbx_description
1 polymer ?
#
loop_
_entity_poly.entity_id
_entity_poly.type
_entity_poly.pdbx_seq_one_letter_code
_entity_poly.pdbx_strand_id
1 'polypeptide(L)'
;MLDVPRAVNPPAVPAGAALDDPALYFNKELSWVDFNWRVLALAMDERTPLLERVKFVAITASNLDEFVQKRIGGLRRQEAAGVRQLSDDGRTPQEQLRLLHAAVVQMHGRMTALWESDLRARVADVADIHV
;
A
#
# COMPACT_ATOMS: atom_id res chain seq x y z
N MET A 1 2.43 -19.85 1.17
CA MET A 1 2.72 -18.45 1.52
C MET A 1 1.59 -17.61 0.93
N LEU A 2 0.98 -16.69 1.69
CA LEU A 2 -0.08 -15.82 1.15
C LEU A 2 0.51 -15.04 -0.04
N ASP A 3 -0.21 -15.04 -1.17
CA ASP A 3 0.16 -14.20 -2.30
C ASP A 3 -0.25 -12.76 -1.99
N VAL A 4 0.76 -11.92 -1.75
CA VAL A 4 0.59 -10.52 -1.36
C VAL A 4 0.94 -9.66 -2.56
N PRO A 5 0.02 -8.80 -3.04
CA PRO A 5 0.31 -7.92 -4.16
C PRO A 5 1.54 -7.04 -3.92
N ARG A 6 2.25 -6.74 -5.01
CA ARG A 6 3.41 -5.85 -5.02
C ARG A 6 3.14 -4.64 -5.92
N ALA A 7 3.14 -3.46 -5.33
CA ALA A 7 3.01 -2.18 -5.98
C ALA A 7 4.31 -1.74 -6.66
N VAL A 8 5.47 -2.06 -6.07
CA VAL A 8 6.77 -1.75 -6.69
C VAL A 8 7.00 -2.66 -7.89
N ASN A 9 7.14 -2.05 -9.06
CA ASN A 9 7.57 -2.70 -10.29
C ASN A 9 8.84 -2.00 -10.83
N PRO A 10 10.03 -2.48 -10.45
CA PRO A 10 11.28 -1.87 -10.87
C PRO A 10 11.59 -2.23 -12.34
N PRO A 11 12.16 -1.31 -13.13
CA PRO A 11 12.67 -1.65 -14.44
C PRO A 11 13.87 -2.60 -14.32
N ALA A 12 14.24 -3.24 -15.44
CA ALA A 12 15.48 -4.00 -15.50
C ALA A 12 16.69 -3.06 -15.33
N VAL A 13 17.63 -3.44 -14.46
CA VAL A 13 18.87 -2.70 -14.25
C VAL A 13 19.83 -2.95 -15.41
N PRO A 14 20.32 -1.92 -16.11
CA PRO A 14 21.33 -2.08 -17.15
C PRO A 14 22.63 -2.70 -16.62
N ALA A 15 23.29 -3.52 -17.43
CA ALA A 15 24.62 -4.03 -17.09
C ALA A 15 25.63 -2.87 -17.02
N GLY A 16 26.32 -2.73 -15.89
CA GLY A 16 27.26 -1.63 -15.66
C GLY A 16 26.61 -0.29 -15.31
N ALA A 17 25.34 -0.29 -14.86
CA ALA A 17 24.68 0.91 -14.35
C ALA A 17 25.53 1.63 -13.30
N ALA A 18 25.61 2.96 -13.43
CA ALA A 18 26.23 3.80 -12.41
C ALA A 18 25.40 3.78 -11.12
N LEU A 19 26.02 4.05 -9.97
CA LEU A 19 25.34 3.94 -8.66
C LEU A 19 24.17 4.93 -8.48
N ASP A 20 24.09 5.96 -9.31
CA ASP A 20 23.01 6.94 -9.36
C ASP A 20 21.96 6.64 -10.44
N ASP A 21 22.04 5.48 -11.11
CA ASP A 21 21.04 5.06 -12.10
C ASP A 21 19.67 4.84 -11.42
N PRO A 22 18.59 5.51 -11.89
CA PRO A 22 17.26 5.37 -11.30
C PRO A 22 16.72 3.94 -11.26
N ALA A 23 17.17 3.05 -12.16
CA ALA A 23 16.77 1.64 -12.16
C ALA A 23 17.24 0.88 -10.92
N LEU A 24 18.26 1.38 -10.21
CA LEU A 24 18.76 0.80 -8.96
C LEU A 24 17.88 1.10 -7.75
N TYR A 25 16.94 2.04 -7.87
CA TYR A 25 16.12 2.51 -6.76
C TYR A 25 14.66 2.07 -6.90
N PHE A 26 14.08 1.66 -5.78
CA PHE A 26 12.63 1.48 -5.70
C PHE A 26 11.95 2.80 -5.38
N ASN A 27 10.78 3.02 -6.00
CA ASN A 27 9.95 4.15 -5.62
C ASN A 27 9.61 4.06 -4.13
N LYS A 28 9.96 5.10 -3.37
CA LYS A 28 9.73 5.14 -1.93
C LYS A 28 8.25 5.03 -1.56
N GLU A 29 7.38 5.68 -2.31
CA GLU A 29 5.95 5.71 -2.01
C GLU A 29 5.29 4.36 -2.32
N LEU A 30 5.63 3.72 -3.43
CA LEU A 30 5.15 2.36 -3.73
C LEU A 30 5.72 1.33 -2.75
N SER A 31 6.97 1.51 -2.30
CA SER A 31 7.57 0.64 -1.28
C SER A 31 6.84 0.75 0.07
N TRP A 32 6.28 1.92 0.38
CA TRP A 32 5.41 2.11 1.52
C TRP A 32 4.09 1.33 1.37
N VAL A 33 3.49 1.34 0.17
CA VAL A 33 2.28 0.53 -0.11
C VAL A 33 2.60 -0.97 0.05
N ASP A 34 3.75 -1.45 -0.42
CA ASP A 34 4.20 -2.84 -0.20
C ASP A 34 4.40 -3.18 1.28
N PHE A 35 4.84 -2.21 2.09
CA PHE A 35 4.85 -2.35 3.54
C PHE A 35 3.44 -2.52 4.09
N ASN A 36 2.49 -1.65 3.74
CA ASN A 36 1.13 -1.72 4.28
C ASN A 36 0.37 -2.98 3.82
N TRP A 37 0.71 -3.52 2.64
CA TRP A 37 0.25 -4.84 2.19
C TRP A 37 0.69 -5.98 3.10
N ARG A 38 1.92 -5.93 3.64
CA ARG A 38 2.41 -6.91 4.62
C ARG A 38 1.70 -6.78 5.97
N VAL A 39 1.26 -5.58 6.35
CA VAL A 39 0.40 -5.39 7.52
C VAL A 39 -0.98 -6.03 7.28
N LEU A 40 -1.59 -5.79 6.12
CA LEU A 40 -2.88 -6.40 5.77
C LEU A 40 -2.78 -7.93 5.66
N ALA A 41 -1.63 -8.46 5.24
CA ALA A 41 -1.39 -9.89 5.18
C ALA A 41 -1.55 -10.58 6.55
N LEU A 42 -1.24 -9.89 7.65
CA LEU A 42 -1.47 -10.42 9.01
C LEU A 42 -2.96 -10.55 9.34
N ALA A 43 -3.81 -9.68 8.78
CA ALA A 43 -5.27 -9.81 8.86
C ALA A 43 -5.83 -10.91 7.95
N MET A 44 -5.18 -11.17 6.82
CA MET A 44 -5.57 -12.20 5.86
C MET A 44 -5.17 -13.62 6.30
N ASP A 45 -4.20 -13.74 7.21
CA ASP A 45 -3.73 -15.03 7.72
C ASP A 45 -4.66 -15.59 8.81
N GLU A 46 -5.32 -16.72 8.54
CA GLU A 46 -6.21 -17.38 9.49
C GLU A 46 -5.49 -17.93 10.73
N ARG A 47 -4.15 -18.03 10.71
CA ARG A 47 -3.34 -18.41 11.88
C ARG A 47 -3.26 -17.27 12.90
N THR A 48 -3.52 -16.03 12.48
CA THR A 48 -3.64 -14.88 13.38
C THR A 48 -4.97 -14.95 14.14
N PRO A 49 -4.99 -14.79 15.47
CA PRO A 49 -6.24 -14.78 16.24
C PRO A 49 -7.26 -13.78 15.69
N LEU A 50 -8.55 -14.15 15.73
CA LEU A 50 -9.63 -13.40 15.05
C LEU A 50 -9.63 -11.90 15.37
N LEU A 51 -9.55 -11.53 16.64
CA LEU A 51 -9.56 -10.11 17.03
C LEU A 51 -8.26 -9.38 16.64
N GLU A 52 -7.12 -10.08 16.59
CA GLU A 52 -5.88 -9.51 16.07
C GLU A 52 -5.98 -9.28 14.55
N ARG A 53 -6.69 -10.14 13.80
CA ARG A 53 -6.98 -9.90 12.37
C ARG A 53 -7.79 -8.62 12.17
N VAL A 54 -8.83 -8.40 12.98
CA VAL A 54 -9.63 -7.16 12.97
C VAL A 54 -8.76 -5.94 13.27
N LYS A 55 -7.88 -6.06 14.29
CA LYS A 55 -6.94 -5.00 14.63
C LYS A 55 -5.98 -4.69 13.48
N PHE A 56 -5.46 -5.68 12.77
CA PHE A 56 -4.60 -5.46 11.61
C PHE A 56 -5.34 -4.79 10.45
N VAL A 57 -6.63 -5.07 10.22
CA VAL A 57 -7.45 -4.30 9.28
C VAL A 57 -7.50 -2.82 9.70
N ALA A 58 -7.77 -2.54 10.97
CA ALA A 58 -7.81 -1.17 11.48
C ALA A 58 -6.46 -0.45 11.36
N ILE A 59 -5.35 -1.13 11.68
CA ILE A 59 -3.99 -0.60 11.54
C ILE A 59 -3.68 -0.29 10.07
N THR A 60 -3.99 -1.20 9.15
CA THR A 60 -3.82 -0.98 7.71
C THR A 60 -4.59 0.24 7.23
N ALA A 61 -5.84 0.41 7.69
CA ALA A 61 -6.67 1.56 7.35
C ALA A 61 -6.09 2.87 7.90
N SER A 62 -5.73 2.93 9.18
CA SER A 62 -5.13 4.13 9.79
C SER A 62 -3.81 4.53 9.14
N ASN A 63 -2.94 3.56 8.83
CA ASN A 63 -1.71 3.79 8.08
C ASN A 63 -2.01 4.41 6.70
N LEU A 64 -3.00 3.86 6.00
CA LEU A 64 -3.39 4.31 4.66
C LEU A 64 -3.92 5.74 4.68
N ASP A 65 -4.75 6.09 5.66
CA ASP A 65 -5.25 7.46 5.84
C ASP A 65 -4.12 8.47 6.06
N GLU A 66 -3.17 8.15 6.93
CA GLU A 66 -2.01 9.00 7.16
C GLU A 66 -1.17 9.18 5.89
N PHE A 67 -0.94 8.09 5.16
CA PHE A 67 -0.19 8.11 3.90
C PHE A 67 -0.88 8.97 2.83
N VAL A 68 -2.19 8.84 2.67
CA VAL A 68 -2.97 9.64 1.71
C VAL A 68 -2.87 11.12 2.08
N GLN A 69 -3.10 11.47 3.34
CA GLN A 69 -3.07 12.86 3.80
C GLN A 69 -1.69 13.50 3.62
N LYS A 70 -0.62 12.79 4.01
CA LYS A 70 0.74 13.35 4.01
C LYS A 70 1.43 13.21 2.66
N ARG A 71 1.53 11.98 2.13
CA ARG A 71 2.35 11.67 0.95
C ARG A 71 1.64 12.01 -0.34
N ILE A 72 0.43 11.50 -0.55
CA ILE A 72 -0.35 11.81 -1.76
C ILE A 72 -0.71 13.30 -1.78
N GLY A 73 -1.10 13.88 -0.64
CA GLY A 73 -1.31 15.33 -0.52
C GLY A 73 -0.07 16.16 -0.89
N GLY A 74 1.13 15.69 -0.52
CA GLY A 74 2.40 16.31 -0.91
C GLY A 74 2.65 16.26 -2.42
N LEU A 75 2.49 15.09 -3.04
CA LEU A 75 2.65 14.90 -4.48
C LEU A 75 1.64 15.73 -5.29
N ARG A 76 0.39 15.84 -4.82
CA ARG A 76 -0.63 16.71 -5.44
C ARG A 76 -0.24 18.19 -5.42
N ARG A 77 0.34 18.66 -4.32
CA ARG A 77 0.87 20.04 -4.24
C ARG A 77 2.04 20.26 -5.20
N GLN A 78 2.94 19.28 -5.33
CA GLN A 78 4.04 19.34 -6.30
C GLN A 78 3.53 19.37 -7.75
N GLU A 79 2.56 18.52 -8.08
CA GLU A 79 1.88 18.50 -9.39
C GLU A 79 1.24 19.86 -9.69
N ALA A 80 0.46 20.41 -8.76
CA ALA A 80 -0.19 21.71 -8.92
C ALA A 80 0.80 22.89 -9.05
N ALA A 81 1.96 22.79 -8.40
CA ALA A 81 3.04 23.77 -8.50
C ALA A 81 3.92 23.58 -9.76
N GLY A 82 3.64 22.58 -10.60
CA GLY A 82 4.42 22.31 -11.82
C GLY A 82 5.83 21.79 -11.56
N VAL A 83 6.06 21.15 -10.40
CA VAL A 83 7.37 20.57 -10.06
C VAL A 83 7.71 19.43 -11.02
N ARG A 84 8.89 19.50 -11.64
CA ARG A 84 9.42 18.48 -12.56
C ARG A 84 10.59 17.69 -12.01
N GLN A 85 10.94 17.91 -10.75
CA GLN A 85 11.97 17.11 -10.10
C GLN A 85 11.54 15.65 -10.07
N LEU A 86 12.41 14.76 -10.55
CA LEU A 86 12.18 13.33 -10.55
C LEU A 86 12.49 12.76 -9.17
N SER A 87 11.79 11.70 -8.79
CA SER A 87 12.18 10.85 -7.66
C SER A 87 13.44 10.05 -7.98
N ASP A 88 14.03 9.43 -6.95
CA ASP A 88 15.25 8.61 -7.08
C ASP A 88 15.10 7.48 -8.11
N ASP A 89 13.88 6.97 -8.30
CA ASP A 89 13.53 5.96 -9.31
C ASP A 89 13.10 6.55 -10.66
N GLY A 90 13.32 7.85 -10.87
CA GLY A 90 13.19 8.51 -12.18
C GLY A 90 11.76 8.93 -12.55
N ARG A 91 10.84 9.02 -11.59
CA ARG A 91 9.42 9.33 -11.86
C ARG A 91 9.03 10.76 -11.48
N THR A 92 8.23 11.39 -12.32
CA THR A 92 7.58 12.67 -12.03
C THR A 92 6.50 12.53 -10.93
N PRO A 93 6.10 13.63 -10.26
CA PRO A 93 4.99 13.59 -9.31
C PRO A 93 3.69 13.03 -9.90
N GLN A 94 3.36 13.38 -11.14
CA GLN A 94 2.17 12.89 -11.84
C GLN A 94 2.21 11.37 -12.07
N GLU A 95 3.37 10.83 -12.48
CA GLU A 95 3.55 9.39 -12.67
C GLU A 95 3.42 8.63 -11.35
N GLN A 96 4.00 9.16 -10.27
CA GLN A 96 3.88 8.60 -8.93
C GLN A 96 2.42 8.59 -8.46
N LEU A 97 1.68 9.69 -8.65
CA LEU A 97 0.25 9.77 -8.30
C LEU A 97 -0.58 8.73 -9.05
N ARG A 98 -0.33 8.53 -10.34
CA ARG A 98 -1.04 7.52 -11.14
C ARG A 98 -0.80 6.10 -10.63
N LEU A 99 0.46 5.76 -10.33
CA LEU A 99 0.84 4.44 -9.82
C LEU A 99 0.28 4.20 -8.42
N LEU A 100 0.37 5.20 -7.54
CA LEU A 100 -0.18 5.15 -6.19
C LEU A 100 -1.69 4.98 -6.19
N HIS A 101 -2.41 5.69 -7.07
CA HIS A 101 -3.87 5.52 -7.19
C HIS A 101 -4.25 4.06 -7.47
N ALA A 102 -3.61 3.43 -8.46
CA ALA A 102 -3.88 2.03 -8.79
C ALA A 102 -3.59 1.09 -7.60
N ALA A 103 -2.44 1.27 -6.95
CA ALA A 103 -2.03 0.43 -5.83
C ALA A 103 -2.93 0.60 -4.59
N VAL A 104 -3.35 1.83 -4.29
CA VAL A 104 -4.23 2.15 -3.15
C VAL A 104 -5.64 1.61 -3.38
N VAL A 105 -6.20 1.77 -4.59
CA VAL A 105 -7.52 1.22 -4.93
C VAL A 105 -7.54 -0.30 -4.76
N GLN A 106 -6.49 -0.98 -5.20
CA GLN A 106 -6.37 -2.44 -5.04
C GLN A 106 -6.33 -2.85 -3.56
N MET A 107 -5.53 -2.17 -2.74
CA MET A 107 -5.41 -2.45 -1.31
C MET A 107 -6.73 -2.19 -0.58
N HIS A 108 -7.35 -1.04 -0.82
CA HIS A 108 -8.63 -0.68 -0.23
C HIS A 108 -9.71 -1.71 -0.57
N GLY A 109 -9.81 -2.09 -1.85
CA GLY A 109 -10.75 -3.13 -2.28
C GLY A 109 -10.54 -4.46 -1.57
N ARG A 110 -9.29 -4.91 -1.40
CA ARG A 110 -8.98 -6.16 -0.68
C ARG A 110 -9.31 -6.08 0.80
N MET A 111 -9.02 -4.96 1.44
CA MET A 111 -9.32 -4.71 2.85
C MET A 111 -10.82 -4.71 3.11
N THR A 112 -11.60 -4.00 2.30
CA THR A 112 -13.06 -3.97 2.39
C THR A 112 -13.66 -5.36 2.16
N ALA A 113 -13.19 -6.10 1.15
CA ALA A 113 -13.68 -7.46 0.91
C ALA A 113 -13.38 -8.40 2.08
N LEU A 114 -12.19 -8.31 2.69
CA LEU A 114 -11.83 -9.11 3.87
C LEU A 114 -12.76 -8.83 5.06
N TRP A 115 -13.13 -7.56 5.26
CA TRP A 115 -14.07 -7.19 6.32
C TRP A 115 -15.48 -7.71 6.03
N GLU A 116 -16.05 -7.34 4.88
CA GLU A 116 -17.45 -7.57 4.54
C GLU A 116 -17.77 -9.05 4.30
N SER A 117 -16.85 -9.78 3.66
CA SER A 117 -17.09 -11.17 3.24
C SER A 117 -16.58 -12.22 4.23
N ASP A 118 -15.86 -11.83 5.28
CA ASP A 118 -15.25 -12.78 6.22
C ASP A 118 -15.30 -12.31 7.68
N LEU A 119 -14.51 -11.28 8.01
CA LEU A 119 -14.26 -10.94 9.42
C LEU A 119 -15.54 -10.50 10.15
N ARG A 120 -16.41 -9.72 9.51
CA ARG A 120 -17.65 -9.22 10.12
C ARG A 120 -18.57 -10.34 10.58
N ALA A 121 -18.76 -11.38 9.77
CA ALA A 121 -19.58 -12.52 10.14
C ALA A 121 -18.91 -13.34 11.26
N ARG A 122 -17.60 -13.60 11.14
CA ARG A 122 -16.87 -14.39 12.13
C ARG A 122 -16.83 -13.76 13.52
N VAL A 123 -16.71 -12.43 13.62
CA VAL A 123 -16.73 -11.77 14.93
C VAL A 123 -18.09 -11.88 15.61
N ALA A 124 -19.19 -11.85 14.84
CA ALA A 124 -20.51 -12.10 15.37
C ALA A 124 -20.64 -13.56 15.83
N ASP A 125 -20.27 -14.52 14.97
CA ASP A 125 -20.50 -15.94 15.23
C ASP A 125 -19.61 -16.53 16.33
N VAL A 126 -18.33 -16.12 16.39
CA VAL A 126 -17.32 -16.73 17.28
C VAL A 126 -17.13 -15.93 18.56
N ALA A 127 -17.26 -14.60 18.50
CA ALA A 127 -16.99 -13.72 19.63
C ALA A 127 -18.24 -13.02 20.20
N ASP A 128 -19.43 -13.24 19.60
CA ASP A 128 -20.69 -12.57 19.96
C ASP A 128 -20.59 -11.03 19.91
N ILE A 129 -19.79 -10.53 18.95
CA ILE A 129 -19.59 -9.10 18.71
C ILE A 129 -20.31 -8.69 17.42
N HIS A 130 -21.35 -7.87 17.54
CA HIS A 130 -22.18 -7.41 16.43
C HIS A 130 -21.82 -5.97 16.06
N VAL A 131 -21.34 -5.76 14.83
CA VAL A 131 -20.85 -4.46 14.30
C VAL A 131 -21.53 -4.13 12.99
#